data_AF-A0A3N1D6D4-F1
#
_entry.id   AF-A0A3N1D6D4-F1
#
_cell.length_a   1.000
_cell.length_b   1.000
_cell.length_c   1.000
_cell.angle_alpha   90.00
_cell.angle_beta   90.00
_cell.angle_gamma   90.00
#
_symmetry.space_group_name_H-M   'P 1'
#
loop_
_entity.id
_entity.type
_entity.pdbx_description
1 polymer ?
#
loop_
_entity_poly.entity_id
_entity_poly.type
_entity_poly.pdbx_seq_one_letter_code
_entity_poly.pdbx_strand_id
1 'polypeptide(L)'
;MTTVEMSASEASDLAGSLRGIVDDHPSGDPRWTLQDCADRLAAAPGGPGRAGFVVILSATSWYAVSGRIGSAGLLTDMAAALRAAVATLDPAPCSHGDAHPWAVTGQRDRPASLTALFDPEPPPSPEALALWSCPRDLADLTEECLSDFGDWRTMHMYG
;
A
#
# COMPACT_ATOMS: atom_id res chain seq x y z
N MET A 1 7.37 7.38 -24.23
CA MET A 1 6.62 7.63 -22.99
C MET A 1 7.65 7.68 -21.89
N THR A 2 8.04 8.89 -21.50
CA THR A 2 9.14 9.12 -20.54
C THR A 2 8.60 8.83 -19.15
N THR A 3 9.09 7.78 -18.51
CA THR A 3 8.89 7.60 -17.06
C THR A 3 9.57 8.78 -16.37
N VAL A 4 8.79 9.69 -15.81
CA VAL A 4 9.33 10.72 -14.93
C VAL A 4 9.86 9.98 -13.71
N GLU A 5 11.18 9.94 -13.55
CA GLU A 5 11.77 9.41 -12.33
C GLU A 5 11.49 10.37 -11.18
N MET A 6 10.97 9.83 -10.09
CA MET A 6 10.63 10.58 -8.88
C MET A 6 11.92 11.10 -8.26
N SER A 7 12.00 12.42 -8.01
CA SER A 7 13.20 12.99 -7.40
C SER A 7 13.39 12.51 -5.95
N ALA A 8 14.61 12.55 -5.42
CA ALA A 8 14.88 12.11 -4.04
C ALA A 8 14.12 12.95 -2.99
N SER A 9 13.96 14.26 -3.22
CA SER A 9 13.16 15.12 -2.33
C SER A 9 11.68 14.78 -2.41
N GLU A 10 11.15 14.54 -3.62
CA GLU A 10 9.75 14.13 -3.79
C GLU A 10 9.48 12.77 -3.13
N ALA A 11 10.43 11.83 -3.25
CA ALA A 11 10.37 10.54 -2.56
C ALA A 11 10.32 10.72 -1.03
N SER A 12 11.15 11.62 -0.49
CA SER A 12 11.19 11.92 0.95
C SER A 12 9.90 12.59 1.44
N ASP A 13 9.36 13.56 0.68
CA ASP A 13 8.12 14.26 1.04
C ASP A 13 6.91 13.32 0.98
N LEU A 14 6.86 12.45 -0.02
CA LEU A 14 5.85 11.41 -0.13
C LEU A 14 5.97 10.41 1.03
N ALA A 15 7.16 9.93 1.35
CA ALA A 15 7.39 9.04 2.49
C ALA A 15 6.95 9.66 3.83
N GLY A 16 7.26 10.94 4.06
CA GLY A 16 6.81 11.67 5.25
C GLY A 16 5.29 11.80 5.34
N SER A 17 4.63 12.09 4.21
CA SER A 17 3.17 12.17 4.13
C SER A 17 2.51 10.83 4.44
N LEU A 18 3.05 9.75 3.87
CA LEU A 18 2.53 8.40 4.03
C LEU A 18 2.74 7.86 5.45
N ARG A 19 3.89 8.13 6.06
CA ARG A 19 4.11 7.88 7.48
C ARG A 19 3.04 8.54 8.33
N GLY A 20 2.77 9.83 8.09
CA GLY A 20 1.74 10.54 8.85
C GLY A 20 0.33 9.97 8.66
N ILE A 21 0.04 9.42 7.48
CA ILE A 21 -1.20 8.70 7.20
C ILE A 21 -1.25 7.38 7.97
N VAL A 22 -0.18 6.58 7.99
CA VAL A 22 -0.14 5.30 8.72
C VAL A 22 -0.20 5.50 10.23
N ASP A 23 0.48 6.53 10.75
CA ASP A 23 0.48 6.90 12.17
C ASP A 23 -0.81 7.66 12.60
N ASP A 24 -1.70 8.01 11.65
CA ASP A 24 -2.83 8.95 11.81
C ASP A 24 -2.43 10.29 12.47
N HIS A 25 -1.16 10.70 12.28
CA HIS A 25 -0.55 11.86 12.92
C HIS A 25 0.47 12.60 12.03
N PRO A 26 0.33 13.93 11.83
CA PRO A 26 -0.80 14.75 12.26
C PRO A 26 -2.07 14.36 11.52
N SER A 27 -3.21 14.44 12.19
CA SER A 27 -4.49 14.03 11.61
C SER A 27 -4.90 14.99 10.50
N GLY A 28 -4.68 14.60 9.24
CA GLY A 28 -5.08 15.31 8.02
C GLY A 28 -6.05 14.48 7.17
N ASP A 29 -6.62 15.04 6.11
CA ASP A 29 -7.39 14.23 5.15
C ASP A 29 -6.43 13.41 4.26
N PRO A 30 -6.39 12.07 4.37
CA PRO A 30 -5.46 11.26 3.58
C PRO A 30 -5.86 11.18 2.10
N ARG A 31 -7.06 11.66 1.73
CA ARG A 31 -7.67 11.47 0.40
C ARG A 31 -6.72 11.81 -0.74
N TRP A 32 -6.11 12.99 -0.73
CA TRP A 32 -5.34 13.48 -1.89
C TRP A 32 -4.06 12.68 -2.11
N THR A 33 -3.33 12.36 -1.03
CA THR A 33 -2.13 11.54 -1.09
C THR A 33 -2.44 10.11 -1.53
N LEU A 34 -3.54 9.53 -1.04
CA LEU A 34 -3.96 8.18 -1.45
C LEU A 34 -4.46 8.15 -2.89
N GLN A 35 -5.15 9.19 -3.36
CA GLN A 35 -5.53 9.31 -4.77
C GLN A 35 -4.29 9.41 -5.67
N ASP A 36 -3.32 10.27 -5.33
CA ASP A 36 -2.07 10.37 -6.09
C ASP A 36 -1.32 9.04 -6.15
N CYS A 37 -1.28 8.29 -5.04
CA CYS A 37 -0.71 6.94 -5.01
C CYS A 37 -1.47 5.96 -5.93
N ALA A 38 -2.81 6.00 -5.91
CA ALA A 38 -3.64 5.16 -6.78
C ALA A 38 -3.43 5.50 -8.26
N ASP A 39 -3.39 6.78 -8.61
CA ASP A 39 -3.20 7.27 -9.98
C ASP A 39 -1.80 6.88 -10.52
N ARG A 40 -0.75 7.05 -9.71
CA ARG A 40 0.62 6.63 -10.06
C ARG A 40 0.72 5.11 -10.27
N LEU A 41 0.10 4.32 -9.39
CA LEU A 41 0.07 2.87 -9.54
C LEU A 41 -0.72 2.44 -10.79
N ALA A 42 -1.85 3.09 -11.06
CA ALA A 42 -2.65 2.81 -12.26
C ALA A 42 -1.92 3.17 -13.56
N ALA A 43 -1.11 4.23 -13.56
CA ALA A 43 -0.33 4.64 -14.71
C ALA A 43 0.84 3.68 -15.03
N ALA A 44 1.39 3.02 -14.00
CA ALA A 44 2.53 2.11 -14.13
C ALA A 44 2.38 0.87 -13.22
N PRO A 45 1.41 -0.03 -13.51
CA PRO A 45 1.05 -1.13 -12.60
C PRO A 45 2.16 -2.17 -12.42
N GLY A 46 3.10 -2.27 -13.38
CA GLY A 46 4.31 -3.09 -13.30
C GLY A 46 5.60 -2.29 -13.18
N GLY A 47 5.50 -0.98 -12.93
CA GLY A 47 6.61 -0.04 -12.97
C GLY A 47 7.48 -0.03 -11.70
N PRO A 48 8.59 0.73 -11.73
CA PRO A 48 9.40 0.96 -10.54
C PRO A 48 8.55 1.60 -9.45
N GLY A 49 8.61 1.07 -8.23
CA GLY A 49 7.81 1.55 -7.09
C GLY A 49 6.46 0.86 -6.87
N ARG A 50 6.03 -0.07 -7.75
CA ARG A 50 4.80 -0.88 -7.58
C ARG A 50 4.65 -1.43 -6.16
N ALA A 51 5.69 -2.07 -5.64
CA ALA A 51 5.67 -2.70 -4.32
C ALA A 51 5.32 -1.70 -3.21
N GLY A 52 5.97 -0.53 -3.22
CA GLY A 52 5.67 0.54 -2.27
C GLY A 52 4.20 0.96 -2.34
N PHE A 53 3.71 1.31 -3.52
CA PHE A 53 2.30 1.74 -3.68
C PHE A 53 1.31 0.66 -3.24
N VAL A 54 1.54 -0.62 -3.57
CA VAL A 54 0.68 -1.71 -3.11
C VAL A 54 0.67 -1.81 -1.58
N VAL A 55 1.85 -1.77 -0.95
CA VAL A 55 1.99 -1.81 0.52
C VAL A 55 1.23 -0.64 1.16
N ILE A 56 1.40 0.57 0.66
CA ILE A 56 0.77 1.80 1.18
C ILE A 56 -0.76 1.78 1.05
N LEU A 57 -1.26 1.46 -0.14
CA LEU A 57 -2.70 1.44 -0.41
C LEU A 57 -3.38 0.32 0.39
N SER A 58 -2.69 -0.79 0.61
CA SER A 58 -3.18 -1.91 1.44
C SER A 58 -3.11 -1.58 2.93
N ALA A 59 -2.03 -0.95 3.40
CA ALA A 59 -1.89 -0.49 4.78
C ALA A 59 -3.02 0.43 5.25
N THR A 60 -3.60 1.19 4.32
CA THR A 60 -4.65 2.17 4.60
C THR A 60 -6.07 1.63 4.37
N SER A 61 -6.22 0.33 4.06
CA SER A 61 -7.51 -0.33 3.87
C SER A 61 -8.40 -0.24 5.12
N TRP A 62 -7.79 -0.31 6.30
CA TRP A 62 -8.45 -0.12 7.60
C TRP A 62 -9.23 1.21 7.69
N TYR A 63 -8.79 2.26 6.99
CA TYR A 63 -9.52 3.53 6.96
C TYR A 63 -10.84 3.47 6.20
N ALA A 64 -11.02 2.51 5.30
CA ALA A 64 -12.33 2.21 4.75
C ALA A 64 -13.22 1.66 5.88
N VAL A 65 -12.78 0.60 6.56
CA VAL A 65 -13.55 -0.06 7.63
C VAL A 65 -13.91 0.90 8.78
N SER A 66 -13.00 1.81 9.15
CA SER A 66 -13.24 2.79 10.21
C SER A 66 -14.09 4.01 9.79
N GLY A 67 -14.38 4.14 8.49
CA GLY A 67 -15.10 5.31 7.93
C GLY A 67 -14.23 6.57 7.79
N ARG A 68 -12.93 6.49 8.07
CA ARG A 68 -11.97 7.60 7.93
C ARG A 68 -11.82 8.03 6.46
N ILE A 69 -11.93 7.08 5.52
CA ILE A 69 -12.09 7.34 4.09
C ILE A 69 -13.56 7.13 3.73
N GLY A 70 -14.30 8.23 3.57
CA GLY A 70 -15.73 8.19 3.17
C GLY A 70 -15.97 8.23 1.65
N SER A 71 -14.91 8.29 0.84
CA SER A 71 -15.02 8.49 -0.61
C SER A 71 -15.11 7.17 -1.38
N ALA A 72 -16.32 6.80 -1.81
CA ALA A 72 -16.54 5.62 -2.66
C ALA A 72 -15.69 5.63 -3.95
N GLY A 73 -15.48 6.81 -4.54
CA GLY A 73 -14.65 6.97 -5.74
C GLY A 73 -13.19 6.61 -5.47
N LEU A 74 -12.63 7.09 -4.35
CA LEU A 74 -11.24 6.80 -3.98
C LEU A 74 -11.04 5.29 -3.75
N LEU A 75 -11.94 4.66 -3.00
CA LEU A 75 -11.86 3.21 -2.75
C LEU A 75 -11.99 2.39 -4.05
N THR A 76 -12.80 2.85 -5.00
CA THR A 76 -12.94 2.23 -6.33
C THR A 76 -11.64 2.34 -7.13
N ASP A 77 -11.01 3.50 -7.13
CA ASP A 77 -9.77 3.77 -7.86
C ASP A 77 -8.59 3.00 -7.24
N MET A 78 -8.46 3.00 -5.91
CA MET A 78 -7.48 2.20 -5.18
C MET A 78 -7.64 0.71 -5.53
N ALA A 79 -8.87 0.19 -5.47
CA ALA A 79 -9.15 -1.20 -5.80
C ALA A 79 -8.80 -1.55 -7.26
N ALA A 80 -9.05 -0.63 -8.20
CA ALA A 80 -8.71 -0.82 -9.60
C ALA A 80 -7.18 -0.83 -9.82
N ALA A 81 -6.45 0.11 -9.21
CA ALA A 81 -5.01 0.20 -9.29
C ALA A 81 -4.32 -1.04 -8.69
N LEU A 82 -4.78 -1.50 -7.52
CA LEU A 82 -4.28 -2.71 -6.85
C LEU A 82 -4.48 -3.96 -7.71
N ARG A 83 -5.68 -4.15 -8.29
CA ARG A 83 -5.94 -5.27 -9.22
C ARG A 83 -5.03 -5.23 -10.43
N ALA A 84 -4.81 -4.05 -11.01
CA ALA A 84 -3.91 -3.90 -12.15
C ALA A 84 -2.47 -4.25 -11.76
N ALA A 85 -2.01 -3.84 -10.58
CA ALA A 85 -0.68 -4.14 -10.08
C ALA A 85 -0.46 -5.65 -9.87
N VAL A 86 -1.40 -6.33 -9.20
CA VAL A 86 -1.31 -7.79 -8.96
C VAL A 86 -1.31 -8.58 -10.26
N ALA A 87 -2.03 -8.14 -11.28
CA ALA A 87 -2.01 -8.79 -12.60
C ALA A 87 -0.63 -8.76 -13.29
N THR A 88 0.31 -7.94 -12.81
CA THR A 88 1.70 -7.89 -13.31
C THR A 88 2.69 -8.73 -12.51
N LEU A 89 2.24 -9.40 -11.45
CA LEU A 89 3.08 -10.21 -10.57
C LEU A 89 3.36 -11.58 -11.18
N ASP A 90 4.59 -12.07 -11.00
CA ASP A 90 4.99 -13.42 -11.38
C ASP A 90 4.72 -14.38 -10.21
N PRO A 91 3.92 -15.45 -10.40
CA PRO A 91 3.62 -16.44 -9.36
C PRO A 91 4.76 -17.42 -9.05
N ALA A 92 5.98 -17.19 -9.57
CA ALA A 92 7.14 -18.03 -9.31
C ALA A 92 7.40 -18.26 -7.79
N PRO A 93 7.97 -19.43 -7.41
CA PRO A 93 8.30 -19.72 -6.02
C PRO A 93 9.27 -18.70 -5.42
N CYS A 94 8.97 -18.23 -4.21
CA CYS A 94 9.78 -17.25 -3.51
C CYS A 94 11.02 -17.91 -2.87
N SER A 95 12.20 -17.30 -3.03
CA SER A 95 13.47 -17.83 -2.51
C SER A 95 13.58 -17.81 -0.98
N HIS A 96 12.75 -17.00 -0.31
CA HIS A 96 12.71 -16.82 1.14
C HIS A 96 11.63 -17.68 1.85
N GLY A 97 11.02 -18.64 1.15
CA GLY A 97 9.92 -19.44 1.68
C GLY A 97 8.69 -18.60 2.06
N ASP A 98 7.89 -19.08 3.01
CA ASP A 98 6.61 -18.46 3.40
C ASP A 98 6.73 -17.40 4.51
N ALA A 99 7.92 -16.87 4.74
CA ALA A 99 8.17 -15.82 5.75
C ALA A 99 7.84 -14.41 5.21
N HIS A 100 6.60 -14.20 4.77
CA HIS A 100 6.16 -12.89 4.25
C HIS A 100 5.90 -11.90 5.38
N PRO A 101 6.43 -10.66 5.30
CA PRO A 101 6.28 -9.64 6.35
C PRO A 101 4.82 -9.42 6.75
N TRP A 102 3.91 -9.36 5.79
CA TRP A 102 2.50 -9.10 6.09
C TRP A 102 1.81 -10.25 6.83
N ALA A 103 2.15 -11.49 6.47
CA ALA A 103 1.58 -12.69 7.06
C ALA A 103 2.08 -12.95 8.49
N VAL A 104 3.35 -12.61 8.77
CA VAL A 104 3.96 -12.83 10.08
C VAL A 104 3.79 -11.66 11.04
N THR A 105 3.46 -10.47 10.53
CA THR A 105 3.21 -9.29 11.36
C THR A 105 1.77 -9.29 11.85
N GLY A 106 1.59 -9.39 13.17
CA GLY A 106 0.26 -9.31 13.79
C GLY A 106 -0.42 -7.98 13.46
N GLN A 107 -1.75 -7.99 13.32
CA GLN A 107 -2.52 -6.83 12.86
C GLN A 107 -2.25 -5.54 13.65
N ARG A 108 -1.98 -5.66 14.96
CA ARG A 108 -1.63 -4.54 15.85
C ARG A 108 -0.26 -3.92 15.56
N ASP A 109 0.68 -4.71 15.06
CA ASP A 109 2.07 -4.32 14.83
C ASP A 109 2.30 -3.83 13.40
N ARG A 110 1.37 -4.11 12.48
CA ARG A 110 1.44 -3.71 11.07
C ARG A 110 1.71 -2.22 10.86
N PRO A 111 1.04 -1.27 11.53
CA PRO A 111 1.36 0.15 11.38
C PRO A 111 2.81 0.46 11.74
N ALA A 112 3.32 -0.09 12.86
CA ALA A 112 4.70 0.12 13.27
C ALA A 112 5.70 -0.48 12.28
N SER A 113 5.42 -1.68 11.76
CA SER A 113 6.24 -2.34 10.73
C SER A 113 6.29 -1.56 9.41
N LEU A 114 5.19 -0.91 9.04
CA LEU A 114 5.10 -0.06 7.85
C LEU A 114 5.76 1.29 8.06
N THR A 115 5.54 1.93 9.22
CA THR A 115 6.20 3.19 9.59
C THR A 115 7.71 3.07 9.57
N ALA A 116 8.25 1.92 10.01
CA ALA A 116 9.67 1.61 9.92
C ALA A 116 10.22 1.59 8.48
N LEU A 117 9.38 1.44 7.44
CA LEU A 117 9.84 1.50 6.04
C LEU A 117 10.08 2.92 5.53
N PHE A 118 9.43 3.93 6.12
CA PHE A 118 9.51 5.32 5.65
C PHE A 118 10.68 6.11 6.26
N ASP A 119 11.14 5.72 7.45
CA ASP A 119 12.25 6.35 8.16
C ASP A 119 13.04 5.31 8.98
N PRO A 120 13.69 4.34 8.31
CA PRO A 120 14.35 3.26 9.01
C PRO A 120 15.69 3.70 9.63
N GLU A 121 15.78 3.65 10.95
CA GLU A 121 17.06 3.71 11.67
C GLU A 121 17.33 2.41 12.45
N PRO A 122 18.35 1.61 12.07
CA PRO A 122 19.18 1.71 10.85
C PRO A 122 18.39 1.36 9.58
N PRO A 123 18.87 1.73 8.37
CA PRO A 123 18.22 1.36 7.11
C PRO A 123 18.06 -0.17 7.01
N PRO A 124 16.92 -0.67 6.48
CA PRO A 124 16.69 -2.09 6.34
C PRO A 124 17.74 -2.68 5.40
N SER A 125 18.12 -3.92 5.69
CA SER A 125 18.92 -4.71 4.75
C SER A 125 18.17 -4.84 3.40
N PRO A 126 18.89 -4.96 2.27
CA PRO A 126 18.28 -5.26 0.97
C PRO A 126 17.37 -6.49 1.03
N GLU A 127 17.73 -7.49 1.83
CA GLU A 127 16.95 -8.69 2.06
C GLU A 127 15.61 -8.37 2.72
N ALA A 128 15.61 -7.50 3.75
CA ALA A 128 14.38 -7.07 4.41
C ALA A 128 13.46 -6.27 3.47
N LEU A 129 14.01 -5.38 2.63
CA LEU A 129 13.23 -4.66 1.61
C LEU A 129 12.69 -5.59 0.51
N ALA A 130 13.47 -6.60 0.12
CA ALA A 130 13.07 -7.57 -0.89
C ALA A 130 11.86 -8.40 -0.44
N LEU A 131 11.73 -8.67 0.87
CA LEU A 131 10.56 -9.36 1.42
C LEU A 131 9.26 -8.58 1.18
N TRP A 132 9.27 -7.26 1.35
CA TRP A 132 8.12 -6.37 1.07
C TRP A 132 7.86 -6.16 -0.42
N SER A 133 8.79 -6.58 -1.28
CA SER A 133 8.63 -6.54 -2.74
C SER A 133 8.27 -7.91 -3.33
N CYS A 134 8.09 -8.92 -2.47
CA CYS A 134 7.77 -10.27 -2.88
C CYS A 134 6.40 -10.33 -3.59
N PRO A 135 6.30 -10.92 -4.80
CA PRO A 135 5.02 -11.06 -5.50
C PRO A 135 3.92 -11.72 -4.68
N ARG A 136 4.26 -12.69 -3.82
CA ARG A 136 3.28 -13.36 -2.97
C ARG A 136 2.80 -12.48 -1.82
N ASP A 137 3.71 -11.81 -1.11
CA ASP A 137 3.37 -10.85 -0.06
C ASP A 137 2.47 -9.72 -0.60
N LEU A 138 2.80 -9.18 -1.78
CA LEU A 138 2.00 -8.14 -2.45
C LEU A 138 0.61 -8.62 -2.88
N ALA A 139 0.48 -9.88 -3.31
CA ALA A 139 -0.81 -10.48 -3.64
C ALA A 139 -1.68 -10.66 -2.39
N ASP A 140 -1.10 -11.20 -1.30
CA ASP A 140 -1.79 -11.40 -0.02
C ASP A 140 -2.28 -10.06 0.57
N LEU A 141 -1.40 -9.04 0.58
CA LEU A 141 -1.72 -7.66 0.95
C LEU A 141 -2.93 -7.11 0.18
N THR A 142 -2.91 -7.30 -1.14
CA THR A 142 -3.95 -6.80 -2.02
C THR A 142 -5.27 -7.53 -1.81
N GLU A 143 -5.25 -8.85 -1.62
CA GLU A 143 -6.45 -9.64 -1.38
C GLU A 143 -7.18 -9.19 -0.10
N GLU A 144 -6.44 -9.03 1.01
CA GLU A 144 -6.99 -8.52 2.27
C GLU A 144 -7.60 -7.12 2.10
N CYS A 145 -6.87 -6.21 1.45
CA CYS A 145 -7.34 -4.85 1.17
C CYS A 145 -8.62 -4.81 0.32
N LEU A 146 -8.70 -5.66 -0.71
CA LEU A 146 -9.90 -5.75 -1.56
C LEU A 146 -11.10 -6.32 -0.80
N SER A 147 -10.87 -7.22 0.17
CA SER A 147 -11.92 -7.70 1.07
C SER A 147 -12.48 -6.55 1.93
N ASP A 148 -11.61 -5.74 2.55
CA ASP A 148 -12.00 -4.58 3.36
C ASP A 148 -12.85 -3.58 2.56
N PHE A 149 -12.48 -3.30 1.32
CA PHE A 149 -13.25 -2.43 0.43
C PHE A 149 -14.62 -3.03 0.05
N GLY A 150 -14.68 -4.35 -0.13
CA GLY A 150 -15.91 -5.08 -0.37
C GLY A 150 -16.90 -4.98 0.80
N ASP A 151 -16.39 -5.14 2.02
CA ASP A 151 -17.16 -5.03 3.26
C ASP A 151 -17.67 -3.61 3.47
N TRP A 152 -16.80 -2.61 3.29
CA TRP A 152 -17.20 -1.20 3.36
C TRP A 152 -18.35 -0.89 2.38
N ARG A 153 -18.24 -1.33 1.13
CA ARG A 153 -19.27 -1.11 0.11
C ARG A 153 -20.59 -1.77 0.50
N THR A 154 -20.53 -2.98 1.08
CA THR A 154 -21.72 -3.68 1.57
C THR A 154 -22.41 -2.88 2.68
N MET A 155 -21.64 -2.33 3.63
CA MET A 155 -22.20 -1.51 4.71
C MET A 155 -22.82 -0.20 4.22
N HIS A 156 -22.30 0.40 3.13
CA HIS A 156 -22.70 1.72 2.67
C HIS A 156 -23.63 1.73 1.44
N MET A 157 -23.88 0.60 0.77
CA MET A 157 -24.87 0.51 -0.32
C MET A 157 -26.31 0.27 0.15
N TYR A 158 -26.51 -0.13 1.42
CA TYR A 158 -27.83 -0.32 2.02
C TYR A 158 -28.21 0.79 3.02
N GLY A 159 -27.44 1.87 3.07
CA GLY A 159 -27.65 3.04 3.94
C GLY A 159 -28.28 4.22 3.21
#